data_AF-A0A1H3ZIG7-F1
#
_entry.id   AF-A0A1H3ZIG7-F1
#
_cell.length_a   1.000
_cell.length_b   1.000
_cell.length_c   1.000
_cell.angle_alpha   90.00
_cell.angle_beta   90.00
_cell.angle_gamma   90.00
#
_symmetry.space_group_name_H-M   'P 1'
#
loop_
_entity.id
_entity.type
_entity.pdbx_description
1 polymer ?
#
loop_
_entity_poly.entity_id
_entity_poly.type
_entity_poly.pdbx_seq_one_letter_code
_entity_poly.pdbx_strand_id
1 'polypeptide(L)'
;MMINKEQLKELDIQLILEVESELQRAKERFPEKLNSLHEGYAIISEEFDEFWDEIKKKEKDRDFFKLKTEGIHVIAMMIRTLQDLVI
;
A
#
# COMPACT_ATOMS: atom_id res chain seq x y z
N MET A 1 -14.28 -7.74 21.09
CA MET A 1 -14.35 -6.40 21.73
C MET A 1 -14.81 -5.43 20.66
N MET A 2 -15.87 -4.65 20.89
CA MET A 2 -16.31 -3.64 19.90
C MET A 2 -15.38 -2.43 19.98
N ILE A 3 -14.77 -2.07 18.86
CA ILE A 3 -13.93 -0.87 18.73
C ILE A 3 -14.86 0.35 18.75
N ASN A 4 -14.56 1.35 19.58
CA ASN A 4 -15.34 2.59 19.62
C ASN A 4 -14.89 3.57 18.50
N LYS A 5 -15.63 4.67 18.31
CA LYS A 5 -15.33 5.64 17.24
C LYS A 5 -13.94 6.29 17.36
N GLU A 6 -13.46 6.52 18.57
CA GLU A 6 -12.15 7.14 18.80
C GLU A 6 -11.03 6.17 18.44
N GLN A 7 -11.15 4.92 18.88
CA GLN A 7 -10.21 3.85 18.55
C GLN A 7 -10.16 3.54 17.04
N LEU A 8 -11.30 3.64 16.33
CA LEU A 8 -11.32 3.53 14.87
C LEU A 8 -10.53 4.67 14.22
N LYS A 9 -10.73 5.90 14.69
CA LYS A 9 -10.01 7.07 14.16
C LYS A 9 -8.50 6.97 14.41
N GLU A 10 -8.10 6.49 15.58
CA GLU A 10 -6.68 6.23 15.89
C GLU A 10 -6.08 5.20 14.93
N LEU A 11 -6.82 4.12 14.64
CA LEU A 11 -6.40 3.11 13.67
C LEU A 11 -6.27 3.68 12.25
N ASP A 12 -7.25 4.49 11.81
CA ASP A 12 -7.19 5.17 10.50
C ASP A 12 -5.95 6.05 10.39
N ILE A 13 -5.68 6.86 11.42
CA ILE A 13 -4.48 7.73 11.47
C ILE A 13 -3.22 6.89 11.40
N GLN A 14 -3.14 5.79 12.15
CA GLN A 14 -1.98 4.91 12.13
C GLN A 14 -1.75 4.33 10.74
N LEU A 15 -2.79 3.83 10.06
CA LEU A 15 -2.67 3.29 8.72
C LEU A 15 -2.21 4.35 7.70
N ILE A 16 -2.72 5.58 7.81
CA ILE A 16 -2.27 6.69 6.96
C ILE A 16 -0.79 7.00 7.16
N LEU A 17 -0.30 6.98 8.40
CA LEU A 17 1.13 7.19 8.70
C LEU A 17 2.00 6.06 8.18
N GLU A 18 1.53 4.81 8.22
CA GLU A 18 2.24 3.67 7.64
C GLU A 18 2.33 3.77 6.11
N VAL A 19 1.25 4.18 5.45
CA VAL A 19 1.25 4.47 4.00
C VAL A 19 2.21 5.60 3.63
N GLU A 20 2.23 6.67 4.42
CA GLU A 20 3.16 7.79 4.21
C GLU A 20 4.61 7.33 4.36
N SER A 21 4.91 6.55 5.39
CA SER A 21 6.26 5.99 5.59
C SER A 21 6.69 5.10 4.43
N GLU A 22 5.80 4.26 3.91
CA GLU A 22 6.10 3.42 2.74
C GLU A 22 6.33 4.25 1.48
N LEU A 23 5.50 5.27 1.25
CA LEU A 23 5.70 6.19 0.13
C LEU A 23 7.08 6.87 0.18
N GLN A 24 7.54 7.29 1.37
CA GLN A 24 8.89 7.85 1.51
C GLN A 24 9.96 6.80 1.22
N ARG A 25 9.84 5.57 1.77
CA ARG A 25 10.78 4.48 1.49
C ARG A 25 10.87 4.16 0.00
N ALA A 26 9.74 4.11 -0.70
CA ALA A 26 9.71 3.88 -2.13
C ALA A 26 10.45 4.99 -2.89
N LYS A 27 10.27 6.26 -2.50
CA LYS A 27 10.98 7.41 -3.09
C LYS A 27 12.46 7.41 -2.77
N GLU A 28 12.87 7.01 -1.57
CA GLU A 28 14.28 6.87 -1.21
C GLU A 28 14.97 5.78 -2.02
N ARG A 29 14.30 4.63 -2.20
CA ARG A 29 14.82 3.49 -2.95
C ARG A 29 14.85 3.73 -4.46
N PHE A 30 13.85 4.42 -4.98
CA PHE A 30 13.71 4.78 -6.38
C PHE A 30 13.56 6.30 -6.45
N PRO A 31 14.65 7.08 -6.51
CA PRO A 31 14.59 8.55 -6.38
C PRO A 31 14.05 9.27 -7.61
N GLU A 32 14.14 8.65 -8.78
CA GLU A 32 13.59 9.21 -10.01
C GLU A 32 12.07 9.11 -10.02
N LYS A 33 11.41 10.08 -10.67
CA LYS A 33 9.97 10.01 -10.92
C LYS A 33 9.65 8.84 -11.84
N LEU A 34 8.44 8.30 -11.70
CA LEU A 34 7.91 7.36 -12.69
C LEU A 34 7.88 8.03 -14.08
N ASN A 35 8.18 7.25 -15.12
CA ASN A 35 8.31 7.73 -16.49
C ASN A 35 6.96 7.84 -17.20
N SER A 36 5.97 7.04 -16.80
CA SER A 36 4.65 7.01 -17.46
C SER A 36 3.55 6.39 -16.61
N LEU A 37 2.29 6.66 -16.97
CA LEU A 37 1.13 6.02 -16.35
C LEU A 37 1.12 4.50 -16.53
N HIS A 38 1.73 3.98 -17.60
CA HIS A 38 1.87 2.53 -17.81
C HIS A 38 2.85 1.90 -16.81
N GLU A 39 3.94 2.59 -16.48
CA GLU A 39 4.87 2.15 -15.43
C GLU A 39 4.18 2.17 -14.06
N GLY A 40 3.49 3.27 -13.72
CA GLY A 40 2.73 3.34 -12.47
C GLY A 40 1.66 2.24 -12.36
N TYR A 41 0.90 1.99 -13.44
CA TYR A 41 -0.05 0.89 -13.50
C TYR A 41 0.62 -0.48 -13.32
N ALA A 42 1.75 -0.72 -13.99
CA ALA A 42 2.47 -1.99 -13.87
C ALA A 42 2.89 -2.26 -12.42
N ILE A 43 3.46 -1.27 -11.73
CA ILE A 43 3.86 -1.43 -10.33
C ILE A 43 2.64 -1.63 -9.43
N ILE A 44 1.58 -0.84 -9.58
CA ILE A 44 0.34 -1.03 -8.79
C ILE A 44 -0.25 -2.42 -9.01
N SER A 45 -0.21 -2.92 -10.24
CA SER A 45 -0.71 -4.26 -10.57
C SER A 45 0.13 -5.35 -9.91
N GLU A 46 1.46 -5.19 -9.88
CA GLU A 46 2.38 -6.12 -9.21
C GLU A 46 2.09 -6.20 -7.70
N GLU A 47 2.00 -5.06 -7.02
CA GLU A 47 1.67 -5.01 -5.58
C GLU A 47 0.27 -5.59 -5.30
N PHE A 48 -0.69 -5.36 -6.21
CA PHE A 48 -2.04 -5.90 -6.07
C PHE A 48 -2.06 -7.42 -6.25
N ASP A 49 -1.26 -7.96 -7.17
CA ASP A 49 -1.13 -9.41 -7.35
C ASP A 49 -0.52 -10.06 -6.09
N GLU A 50 0.47 -9.44 -5.44
CA GLU A 50 1.02 -9.92 -4.17
C GLU A 50 -0.02 -9.89 -3.04
N PHE A 51 -0.78 -8.81 -2.92
CA PHE A 51 -1.89 -8.70 -1.97
C PHE A 51 -2.95 -9.78 -2.23
N TRP A 52 -3.28 -10.00 -3.50
CA TRP A 52 -4.26 -11.01 -3.91
C TRP A 52 -3.79 -12.44 -3.67
N ASP A 53 -2.49 -12.71 -3.85
CA ASP A 53 -1.87 -13.99 -3.51
C ASP A 53 -2.06 -14.36 -2.05
N GLU A 54 -1.95 -13.39 -1.14
CA GLU A 54 -2.19 -13.59 0.29
C GLU A 54 -3.68 -13.82 0.61
N ILE A 55 -4.59 -13.12 -0.08
CA ILE A 55 -6.03 -13.34 0.06
C ILE A 55 -6.44 -14.76 -0.35
N LYS A 56 -5.90 -15.26 -1.47
CA LYS A 56 -6.22 -16.58 -2.04
C LYS A 56 -5.79 -17.75 -1.15
N LYS A 57 -4.84 -17.54 -0.22
CA LYS A 57 -4.41 -18.60 0.70
C LYS A 57 -5.55 -19.03 1.62
N LYS A 58 -5.46 -20.28 2.10
CA LYS A 58 -6.34 -20.78 3.14
C LYS A 58 -6.10 -20.00 4.42
N GLU A 59 -7.14 -19.84 5.25
CA GLU A 59 -7.06 -19.06 6.49
C GLU A 59 -5.89 -19.46 7.41
N LYS A 60 -5.63 -20.76 7.54
CA LYS A 60 -4.52 -21.30 8.34
C LYS A 60 -3.12 -20.99 7.79
N ASP A 61 -3.03 -20.66 6.50
CA ASP A 61 -1.78 -20.42 5.77
C ASP A 61 -1.62 -18.92 5.45
N ARG A 62 -2.57 -18.08 5.88
CA ARG A 62 -2.60 -16.64 5.60
C ARG A 62 -1.73 -15.88 6.61
N ASP A 63 -0.80 -15.11 6.08
CA ASP A 63 -0.01 -14.13 6.78
C ASP A 63 -0.71 -12.76 6.73
N PHE A 64 -1.34 -12.40 7.85
CA PHE A 64 -2.02 -11.11 7.98
C PHE A 64 -1.05 -9.92 8.02
N PHE A 65 0.22 -10.13 8.40
CA PHE A 65 1.22 -9.08 8.33
C PHE A 65 1.56 -8.81 6.86
N LYS A 66 1.85 -9.86 6.08
CA LYS A 66 2.08 -9.71 4.63
C LYS A 66 0.87 -9.08 3.94
N LEU A 67 -0.35 -9.55 4.24
CA LEU A 67 -1.59 -9.00 3.70
C LEU A 67 -1.70 -7.48 3.92
N LYS A 68 -1.38 -7.01 5.14
CA LYS A 68 -1.39 -5.58 5.48
C LYS A 68 -0.30 -4.83 4.71
N THR A 69 0.91 -5.38 4.68
CA THR A 69 2.07 -4.80 3.99
C THR A 69 1.78 -4.59 2.50
N GLU A 70 1.34 -5.62 1.77
CA GLU A 70 1.07 -5.46 0.33
C GLU A 70 -0.10 -4.51 0.07
N GLY A 71 -1.12 -4.49 0.94
CA GLY A 71 -2.20 -3.51 0.87
C GLY A 71 -1.70 -2.07 1.04
N ILE A 72 -0.73 -1.84 1.93
CA ILE A 72 -0.07 -0.54 2.11
C ILE A 72 0.74 -0.18 0.86
N HIS A 73 1.49 -1.13 0.27
CA HIS A 73 2.24 -0.89 -0.96
C HIS A 73 1.34 -0.47 -2.12
N VAL A 74 0.19 -1.14 -2.33
CA VAL A 74 -0.80 -0.76 -3.35
C VAL A 74 -1.25 0.70 -3.17
N ILE A 75 -1.57 1.11 -1.94
CA ILE A 75 -2.01 2.48 -1.66
C ILE A 75 -0.86 3.47 -1.89
N ALA A 76 0.34 3.19 -1.38
CA ALA A 76 1.51 4.04 -1.51
C ALA A 76 1.87 4.25 -3.00
N MET A 77 1.85 3.19 -3.81
CA MET A 77 2.17 3.28 -5.23
C MET A 77 1.09 3.98 -6.06
N MET A 78 -0.18 3.88 -5.66
CA MET A 78 -1.24 4.72 -6.23
C MET A 78 -0.98 6.21 -5.96
N ILE A 79 -0.69 6.57 -4.71
CA ILE A 79 -0.38 7.96 -4.34
C ILE A 79 0.84 8.45 -5.12
N ARG A 80 1.90 7.66 -5.20
CA ARG A 80 3.11 8.01 -5.94
C ARG A 80 2.84 8.23 -7.43
N THR A 81 2.06 7.34 -8.05
CA THR A 81 1.67 7.46 -9.45
C THR A 81 0.96 8.79 -9.71
N LEU A 82 0.04 9.18 -8.83
CA LEU A 82 -0.64 10.47 -8.96
C LEU A 82 0.32 11.66 -8.75
N GLN A 83 1.21 11.59 -7.75
CA GLN A 83 2.18 12.67 -7.46
C GLN A 83 3.26 12.85 -8.52
N ASP A 84 3.70 11.77 -9.16
CA ASP A 84 4.79 11.83 -10.14
C ASP A 84 4.27 12.27 -11.52
N LEU A 85 3.02 11.92 -11.87
CA LEU A 85 2.51 11.98 -13.24
C LEU A 85 1.23 12.80 -13.45
N VAL A 86 0.49 13.16 -12.39
CA VAL A 86 -0.82 13.83 -12.51
C VAL A 86 -0.86 15.20 -11.83
N ILE A 87 -0.18 15.37 -10.69
CA ILE A 87 -0.09 16.62 -9.91
C ILE A 87 1.22 17.34 -10.25
#